data_AF-A0A162IA79-F1
#
_entry.id   AF-A0A162IA79-F1
#
_cell.length_a   1.000
_cell.length_b   1.000
_cell.length_c   1.000
_cell.angle_alpha   90.00
_cell.angle_beta   90.00
_cell.angle_gamma   90.00
#
_symmetry.space_group_name_H-M   'P 1'
#
loop_
_entity.id
_entity.type
_entity.pdbx_description
1 polymer ?
#
loop_
_entity_poly.entity_id
_entity_poly.type
_entity_poly.pdbx_seq_one_letter_code
_entity_poly.pdbx_strand_id
1 'polypeptide(L)'
;MTDLESELNKIKFHINLIGETLDSRENPIPSLVIHMNWDESDLDSAHDIFEKYDSMVEAEEEVNWQAFEMELRDRFGIGYQTVKSIVLAFFRNHQWTEVCTLYAKAYECMEFHEITRHKD
;
A
#
# COMPACT_ATOMS: atom_id res chain seq x y z
N MET A 1 11.65 -20.95 24.33
CA MET A 1 11.91 -19.62 23.79
C MET A 1 13.34 -19.27 24.13
N THR A 2 14.18 -19.02 23.14
CA THR A 2 15.59 -18.65 23.35
C THR A 2 15.70 -17.21 23.86
N ASP A 3 16.83 -16.85 24.47
CA ASP A 3 17.09 -15.46 24.90
C ASP A 3 17.00 -14.49 23.71
N LEU A 4 17.51 -14.91 22.54
CA LEU A 4 17.44 -14.16 21.29
C LEU A 4 15.99 -13.95 20.81
N GLU A 5 15.14 -14.97 20.89
CA GLU A 5 13.71 -14.83 20.53
C GLU A 5 12.98 -13.83 21.44
N SER A 6 13.31 -13.82 22.74
CA SER A 6 12.77 -12.86 23.70
C SER A 6 13.19 -11.43 23.34
N GLU A 7 14.47 -11.19 23.07
CA GLU A 7 14.95 -9.87 22.68
C GLU A 7 14.38 -9.40 21.34
N LEU A 8 14.24 -10.30 20.36
CA LEU A 8 13.59 -9.98 19.08
C LEU A 8 12.12 -9.55 19.28
N ASN A 9 11.38 -10.26 20.14
CA ASN A 9 9.99 -9.92 20.43
C ASN A 9 9.85 -8.55 21.12
N LYS A 10 10.79 -8.19 22.01
CA LYS A 10 10.84 -6.85 22.62
C LYS A 10 11.07 -5.77 21.57
N ILE A 11 12.01 -6.00 20.64
CA ILE A 11 12.29 -5.06 19.55
C ILE A 11 11.07 -4.88 18.65
N LYS A 12 10.42 -5.99 18.22
CA LYS A 12 9.19 -5.92 17.42
C LYS A 12 8.08 -5.13 18.12
N PHE A 13 7.91 -5.36 19.42
CA PHE A 13 6.95 -4.60 20.23
C PHE A 13 7.26 -3.10 20.25
N HIS A 14 8.52 -2.71 20.47
CA HIS A 14 8.91 -1.30 20.44
C HIS A 14 8.74 -0.67 19.05
N ILE A 15 9.06 -1.39 17.98
CA ILE A 15 8.87 -0.91 16.60
C ILE A 15 7.38 -0.68 16.33
N ASN A 16 6.51 -1.59 16.77
CA ASN A 16 5.06 -1.41 16.61
C ASN A 16 4.56 -0.16 17.34
N LEU A 17 5.00 0.06 18.59
CA LEU A 17 4.66 1.28 19.34
C LEU A 17 5.18 2.55 18.66
N ILE A 18 6.38 2.52 18.08
CA ILE A 18 6.90 3.64 17.29
C ILE A 18 6.07 3.83 16.02
N GLY A 19 5.71 2.75 15.34
CA GLY A 19 4.86 2.76 14.16
C GLY A 19 3.50 3.42 14.40
N GLU A 20 2.90 3.21 15.57
CA GLU A 20 1.65 3.86 15.98
C GLU A 20 1.78 5.38 16.12
N THR A 21 2.99 5.91 16.27
CA THR A 21 3.24 7.36 16.34
C THR A 21 3.51 8.00 14.97
N LEU A 22 3.71 7.20 13.92
CA LEU A 22 3.99 7.73 12.58
C LEU A 22 2.73 8.30 11.95
N ASP A 23 2.84 9.52 11.42
CA ASP A 23 1.79 10.08 10.58
C ASP A 23 1.86 9.46 9.18
N SER A 24 0.90 8.59 8.85
CA SER A 24 0.76 7.95 7.54
C SER A 24 0.53 8.92 6.37
N ARG A 25 0.31 10.21 6.63
CA ARG A 25 0.27 11.25 5.60
C ARG A 25 1.66 11.80 5.29
N GLU A 26 2.50 11.95 6.30
CA GLU A 26 3.87 12.47 6.16
C GLU A 26 4.87 11.36 5.83
N ASN A 27 4.64 10.13 6.32
CA ASN A 27 5.52 8.96 6.12
C ASN A 27 4.73 7.73 5.64
N PRO A 28 4.04 7.81 4.49
CA PRO A 28 3.09 6.78 4.05
C PRO A 28 3.70 5.39 3.88
N ILE A 29 4.84 5.26 3.18
CA ILE A 29 5.48 3.96 2.95
C ILE A 29 6.08 3.38 4.25
N PRO A 30 6.86 4.14 5.07
CA PRO A 30 7.33 3.62 6.35
C PRO A 30 6.19 3.16 7.28
N SER A 31 5.10 3.94 7.35
CA SER A 31 3.91 3.55 8.13
C SER A 31 3.28 2.27 7.60
N LEU A 32 3.15 2.11 6.27
CA LEU A 32 2.63 0.92 5.65
C LEU A 32 3.50 -0.31 5.97
N VAL A 33 4.81 -0.21 5.76
CA VAL A 33 5.75 -1.33 5.97
C VAL A 33 5.72 -1.82 7.40
N ILE A 34 5.71 -0.91 8.39
CA ILE A 34 5.63 -1.28 9.80
C ILE A 34 4.27 -1.92 10.11
N HIS A 35 3.17 -1.32 9.66
CA HIS A 35 1.82 -1.84 9.91
C HIS A 35 1.60 -3.23 9.31
N MET A 36 2.14 -3.45 8.11
CA MET A 36 2.05 -4.72 7.39
C MET A 36 3.09 -5.74 7.85
N ASN A 37 4.07 -5.32 8.66
CA ASN A 37 5.26 -6.10 9.00
C ASN A 37 5.93 -6.67 7.72
N TRP A 38 6.04 -5.83 6.71
CA TRP A 38 6.67 -6.16 5.43
C TRP A 38 8.18 -6.11 5.54
N ASP A 39 8.82 -7.01 4.80
CA ASP A 39 10.23 -6.86 4.46
C ASP A 39 10.41 -6.14 3.11
N GLU A 40 11.67 -6.04 2.67
CA GLU A 40 12.01 -5.41 1.39
C GLU A 40 11.34 -6.12 0.20
N SER A 41 11.30 -7.45 0.21
CA SER A 41 10.72 -8.24 -0.88
C SER A 41 9.20 -8.12 -0.98
N ASP A 42 8.52 -7.91 0.15
CA ASP A 42 7.10 -7.62 0.17
C ASP A 42 6.81 -6.25 -0.46
N LEU A 43 7.62 -5.23 -0.13
CA LEU A 43 7.47 -3.90 -0.72
C LEU A 43 7.78 -3.91 -2.21
N ASP A 44 8.84 -4.60 -2.64
CA ASP A 44 9.19 -4.80 -4.05
C ASP A 44 8.05 -5.51 -4.79
N SER A 45 7.44 -6.53 -4.18
CA SER A 45 6.29 -7.22 -4.79
C SER A 45 5.08 -6.30 -4.95
N ALA A 46 4.90 -5.31 -4.07
CA ALA A 46 3.86 -4.31 -4.25
C ALA A 46 4.22 -3.40 -5.43
N HIS A 47 5.48 -2.96 -5.53
CA HIS A 47 5.96 -2.20 -6.70
C HIS A 47 5.77 -2.95 -8.01
N ASP A 48 6.13 -4.23 -8.09
CA ASP A 48 5.97 -5.06 -9.29
C ASP A 48 4.52 -5.12 -9.76
N ILE A 49 3.58 -5.23 -8.82
CA ILE A 49 2.15 -5.20 -9.14
C ILE A 49 1.80 -3.83 -9.72
N PHE A 50 2.12 -2.73 -9.05
CA PHE A 50 1.78 -1.41 -9.59
C PHE A 50 2.45 -1.12 -10.94
N GLU A 51 3.72 -1.48 -11.13
CA GLU A 51 4.47 -1.33 -12.38
C GLU A 51 3.83 -2.08 -13.55
N LYS A 52 3.34 -3.30 -13.30
CA LYS A 52 2.61 -4.09 -14.30
C LYS A 52 1.38 -3.34 -14.81
N TYR A 53 0.58 -2.76 -13.92
CA TYR A 53 -0.64 -2.04 -14.32
C TYR A 53 -0.33 -0.65 -14.88
N ASP A 54 0.74 0.00 -14.41
CA ASP A 54 1.24 1.26 -14.98
C ASP A 54 1.65 1.06 -16.45
N SER A 55 2.38 -0.01 -16.73
CA SER A 55 2.77 -0.40 -18.11
C SER A 55 1.55 -0.61 -19.03
N MET A 56 0.47 -1.20 -18.50
CA MET A 56 -0.78 -1.37 -19.26
C MET A 56 -1.47 -0.02 -19.52
N VAL A 57 -1.47 0.88 -18.54
CA VAL A 57 -2.00 2.25 -18.70
C VAL A 57 -1.20 3.02 -19.76
N GLU A 58 0.13 2.96 -19.72
CA GLU A 58 1.01 3.62 -20.70
C GLU A 58 0.82 3.07 -22.12
N ALA A 59 0.55 1.77 -22.24
CA ALA A 59 0.26 1.12 -23.52
C ALA A 59 -1.17 1.36 -24.04
N GLU A 60 -1.99 2.14 -23.33
CA GLU A 60 -3.41 2.36 -23.61
C GLU A 60 -4.23 1.05 -23.67
N GLU A 61 -3.80 0.03 -22.92
CA GLU A 61 -4.50 -1.25 -22.81
C GLU A 61 -5.69 -1.13 -21.85
N GLU A 62 -6.71 -1.99 -22.07
CA GLU A 62 -7.84 -2.06 -21.14
C GLU A 62 -7.38 -2.67 -19.81
N VAL A 63 -7.42 -1.86 -18.75
CA VAL A 63 -7.04 -2.29 -17.41
C VAL A 63 -8.23 -2.87 -16.64
N ASN A 64 -8.08 -4.10 -16.17
CA ASN A 64 -9.03 -4.71 -15.24
C ASN A 64 -8.68 -4.36 -13.79
N TRP A 65 -9.31 -3.34 -13.25
CA TRP A 65 -9.09 -2.89 -11.87
C TRP A 65 -9.54 -3.89 -10.80
N GLN A 66 -10.47 -4.80 -11.11
CA GLN A 66 -10.82 -5.90 -10.22
C GLN A 66 -9.67 -6.90 -10.10
N ALA A 67 -8.97 -7.17 -11.21
CA ALA A 67 -7.80 -8.03 -11.23
C ALA A 67 -6.65 -7.42 -10.43
N PHE A 68 -6.43 -6.10 -10.54
CA PHE A 68 -5.46 -5.37 -9.73
C PHE A 68 -5.72 -5.52 -8.22
N GLU A 69 -6.97 -5.29 -7.79
CA GLU A 69 -7.35 -5.46 -6.39
C GLU A 69 -7.11 -6.91 -5.92
N MET A 70 -7.56 -7.89 -6.71
CA MET A 70 -7.41 -9.31 -6.37
C MET A 70 -5.94 -9.71 -6.28
N GLU A 71 -5.09 -9.23 -7.18
CA GLU A 71 -3.66 -9.53 -7.18
C GLU A 71 -2.97 -9.04 -5.91
N LEU A 72 -3.29 -7.83 -5.44
CA LEU A 72 -2.83 -7.33 -4.13
C LEU A 72 -3.36 -8.19 -2.97
N ARG A 73 -4.64 -8.55 -3.01
CA ARG A 73 -5.28 -9.35 -1.95
C ARG A 73 -4.66 -10.74 -1.84
N ASP A 74 -4.45 -11.40 -2.97
CA ASP A 74 -3.90 -12.74 -3.03
C ASP A 74 -2.40 -12.74 -2.71
N ARG A 75 -1.63 -11.75 -3.20
CA ARG A 75 -0.18 -11.66 -2.94
C ARG A 75 0.15 -11.48 -1.46
N PHE A 76 -0.65 -10.70 -0.74
CA PHE A 76 -0.39 -10.33 0.66
C PHE A 76 -1.34 -10.99 1.66
N GLY A 77 -2.34 -11.75 1.22
CA GLY A 77 -3.34 -12.36 2.09
C GLY A 77 -4.20 -11.33 2.83
N ILE A 78 -4.53 -10.22 2.16
CA ILE A 78 -5.16 -9.05 2.77
C ILE A 78 -6.62 -8.86 2.31
N GLY A 79 -7.37 -8.09 3.11
CA GLY A 79 -8.71 -7.64 2.75
C GLY A 79 -8.72 -6.33 1.97
N TYR A 80 -9.90 -5.99 1.44
CA TYR A 80 -10.12 -4.76 0.65
C TYR A 80 -9.70 -3.47 1.38
N GLN A 81 -9.94 -3.37 2.69
CA GLN A 81 -9.56 -2.16 3.45
C GLN A 81 -8.05 -1.93 3.45
N THR A 82 -7.27 -3.01 3.52
CA THR A 82 -5.80 -2.94 3.45
C THR A 82 -5.33 -2.58 2.04
N VAL A 83 -6.02 -3.05 0.99
CA VAL A 83 -5.73 -2.60 -0.38
C VAL A 83 -5.86 -1.08 -0.50
N LYS A 84 -6.92 -0.49 0.08
CA LYS A 84 -7.05 0.98 0.09
C LYS A 84 -5.86 1.64 0.77
N SER A 85 -5.43 1.13 1.91
CA SER A 85 -4.25 1.68 2.63
C SER A 85 -2.98 1.63 1.78
N ILE A 86 -2.77 0.55 1.02
CA ILE A 86 -1.64 0.43 0.10
C ILE A 86 -1.73 1.48 -1.01
N VAL A 87 -2.88 1.59 -1.69
CA VAL A 87 -3.10 2.58 -2.75
C VAL A 87 -2.90 4.01 -2.24
N LEU A 88 -3.45 4.34 -1.07
CA LEU A 88 -3.29 5.65 -0.45
C LEU A 88 -1.83 5.92 -0.08
N ALA A 89 -1.11 4.92 0.44
CA ALA A 89 0.30 5.08 0.80
C ALA A 89 1.17 5.38 -0.43
N PHE A 90 1.01 4.63 -1.52
CA PHE A 90 1.73 4.90 -2.76
C PHE A 90 1.38 6.27 -3.35
N PHE A 91 0.08 6.62 -3.40
CA PHE A 91 -0.35 7.92 -3.89
C PHE A 91 0.24 9.09 -3.08
N ARG A 92 0.17 9.03 -1.75
CA ARG A 92 0.73 10.04 -0.85
C ARG A 92 2.24 10.15 -0.96
N ASN A 93 2.92 9.06 -1.30
CA ASN A 93 4.36 9.04 -1.54
C ASN A 93 4.74 9.47 -2.97
N HIS A 94 3.77 9.93 -3.77
CA HIS A 94 3.97 10.33 -5.18
C HIS A 94 4.50 9.19 -6.06
N GLN A 95 4.11 7.95 -5.78
CA GLN A 95 4.47 6.77 -6.56
C GLN A 95 3.22 6.21 -7.23
N TRP A 96 3.37 5.75 -8.48
CA TRP A 96 2.29 5.12 -9.26
C TRP A 96 1.02 5.97 -9.30
N THR A 97 1.17 7.30 -9.40
CA THR A 97 0.06 8.24 -9.17
C THR A 97 -1.06 8.05 -10.18
N GLU A 98 -0.75 7.69 -11.42
CA GLU A 98 -1.75 7.44 -12.45
C GLU A 98 -2.56 6.17 -12.15
N VAL A 99 -1.88 5.05 -11.87
CA VAL A 99 -2.52 3.79 -11.43
C VAL A 99 -3.40 4.01 -10.21
N CYS A 100 -2.87 4.69 -9.18
CA CYS A 100 -3.64 5.03 -7.98
C CYS A 100 -4.89 5.84 -8.32
N THR A 101 -4.76 6.83 -9.20
CA THR A 101 -5.86 7.71 -9.61
C THR A 101 -6.93 6.98 -10.38
N LEU A 102 -6.54 6.16 -11.36
CA LEU A 102 -7.47 5.40 -12.20
C LEU A 102 -8.20 4.33 -11.38
N TYR A 103 -7.49 3.58 -10.54
CA TYR A 103 -8.10 2.64 -9.61
C TYR A 103 -9.09 3.34 -8.66
N ALA A 104 -8.68 4.45 -8.06
CA ALA A 104 -9.53 5.24 -7.17
C ALA A 104 -10.79 5.77 -7.85
N LYS A 105 -10.71 6.17 -9.13
CA LYS A 105 -11.87 6.57 -9.93
C LYS A 105 -12.80 5.40 -10.25
N ALA A 106 -12.24 4.22 -10.53
CA ALA A 106 -13.02 3.02 -10.83
C ALA A 106 -13.78 2.49 -9.60
N TYR A 107 -13.23 2.64 -8.40
CA TYR A 107 -13.80 2.18 -7.14
C TYR A 107 -13.91 3.30 -6.10
N GLU A 108 -14.51 4.43 -6.49
CA GLU A 108 -14.60 5.62 -5.64
C GLU A 108 -15.24 5.31 -4.28
N CYS A 109 -14.58 5.78 -3.21
CA CYS A 109 -15.06 5.70 -1.84
C CYS A 109 -14.55 6.89 -1.02
N MET A 110 -15.03 7.02 0.23
CA MET A 110 -14.70 8.17 1.08
C MET A 110 -13.20 8.33 1.30
N GLU A 111 -12.45 7.24 1.43
CA GLU A 111 -11.01 7.27 1.62
C GLU A 111 -10.28 7.77 0.36
N PHE A 112 -10.79 7.45 -0.83
CA PHE A 112 -10.22 7.88 -2.10
C PHE A 112 -10.60 9.29 -2.51
N HIS A 113 -11.44 10.01 -1.76
CA HIS A 113 -11.73 11.40 -2.07
C HIS A 113 -10.48 12.29 -2.08
N GLU A 114 -9.42 11.93 -1.35
CA GLU A 114 -8.15 12.67 -1.43
C GLU A 114 -7.43 12.53 -2.78
N ILE A 115 -7.78 11.49 -3.54
CA ILE A 115 -7.29 11.20 -4.89
C ILE A 115 -8.27 11.74 -5.93
N THR A 116 -9.56 11.45 -5.77
CA THR A 116 -10.59 11.68 -6.81
C THR A 116 -11.14 13.10 -6.81
N ARG A 117 -11.07 13.83 -5.69
CA ARG A 117 -11.59 15.19 -5.58
C ARG A 117 -10.45 16.17 -5.50
N HIS A 118 -10.32 17.00 -6.54
CA HIS A 118 -9.45 18.17 -6.46
C HIS A 118 -9.92 19.07 -5.31
N LYS A 119 -8.98 19.53 -4.48
CA LYS A 119 -9.23 20.67 -3.60
C LYS A 119 -9.25 21.91 -4.50
N ASP A 120 -10.44 22.47 -4.69
CA ASP A 120 -10.59 23.82 -5.23
C ASP A 120 -9.79 24.86 -4.42
#